data_AF-A0A6V7HLM7-F1
#
_entry.id   AF-A0A6V7HLM7-F1
#
_cell.length_a   1.000
_cell.length_b   1.000
_cell.length_c   1.000
_cell.angle_alpha   90.00
_cell.angle_beta   90.00
_cell.angle_gamma   90.00
#
_symmetry.space_group_name_H-M   'P 1'
#
loop_
_entity.id
_entity.type
_entity.pdbx_description
1 polymer ?
#
loop_
_entity_poly.entity_id
_entity_poly.type
_entity_poly.pdbx_seq_one_letter_code
_entity_poly.pdbx_strand_id
1 'polypeptide(L)'
;MTKNYNKWKQYKFFGTDVLLRPTLVITDLDLIKNILIKNFHIFYGRGNRVNENIDPLGAHLFNLDGDRWKILRTKLTPVFTSGKLKHMFELMLECADHYENYIKKEVEAGNVIEFREASAKFTTDVIGSCAFGLEMNAISNDDSEFRRVGRKVFEFSRFTFMKRLLGILMPKLVNALKLHLIDPEINDFFISSVKQTINYREQENVVRHDLVDTLIEIQKTQNKDL
;
A
#
# COMPACT_ATOMS: atom_id res chain seq x y z
N MET A 1 -22.09 1.97 9.86
CA MET A 1 -22.35 2.33 8.44
C MET A 1 -23.33 1.40 7.74
N THR A 2 -23.17 0.08 7.78
CA THR A 2 -24.03 -0.88 7.02
C THR A 2 -25.53 -0.77 7.32
N LYS A 3 -25.92 -0.57 8.58
CA LYS A 3 -27.35 -0.36 8.95
C LYS A 3 -27.92 0.92 8.33
N ASN A 4 -27.18 2.02 8.37
CA ASN A 4 -27.60 3.30 7.77
C ASN A 4 -27.65 3.20 6.25
N TYR A 5 -26.68 2.56 5.61
CA TYR A 5 -26.68 2.34 4.17
C TYR A 5 -27.93 1.55 3.74
N ASN A 6 -28.21 0.40 4.38
CA ASN A 6 -29.37 -0.41 4.03
C ASN A 6 -30.70 0.32 4.23
N LYS A 7 -30.79 1.21 5.22
CA LYS A 7 -31.97 2.02 5.51
C LYS A 7 -32.18 3.14 4.49
N TRP A 8 -31.11 3.79 4.04
CA TRP A 8 -31.20 5.03 3.27
C TRP A 8 -30.79 4.89 1.79
N LYS A 9 -30.38 3.70 1.34
CA LYS A 9 -29.97 3.42 -0.06
C LYS A 9 -31.01 3.73 -1.13
N GLN A 10 -32.28 3.88 -0.73
CA GLN A 10 -33.39 4.26 -1.61
C GLN A 10 -33.32 5.74 -2.05
N TYR A 11 -32.62 6.59 -1.31
CA TYR A 11 -32.35 7.98 -1.68
C TYR A 11 -31.06 8.06 -2.50
N LYS A 12 -30.84 9.17 -3.20
CA LYS A 12 -29.62 9.38 -4.02
C LYS A 12 -28.36 9.65 -3.20
N PHE A 13 -28.54 10.17 -1.99
CA PHE A 13 -27.50 10.43 -1.01
C PHE A 13 -28.13 10.57 0.39
N PHE A 14 -27.31 10.45 1.43
CA PHE A 14 -27.71 10.76 2.80
C PHE A 14 -26.53 11.29 3.63
N GLY A 15 -26.83 12.11 4.64
CA GLY A 15 -25.83 12.63 5.58
C GLY A 15 -25.58 11.66 6.75
N THR A 16 -24.35 11.62 7.23
CA THR A 16 -23.95 10.95 8.47
C THR A 16 -22.74 11.66 9.06
N ASP A 17 -22.50 11.51 10.35
CA ASP A 17 -21.24 11.95 10.95
C ASP A 17 -20.24 10.80 10.98
N VAL A 18 -19.05 11.02 10.44
CA VAL A 18 -17.89 10.13 10.63
C VAL A 18 -16.97 10.81 11.63
N LEU A 19 -16.92 10.27 12.85
CA LEU A 19 -16.29 10.92 14.00
C LEU A 19 -16.93 12.30 14.25
N LEU A 20 -16.16 13.38 14.06
CA LEU A 20 -16.62 14.77 14.20
C LEU A 20 -16.80 15.48 12.84
N ARG A 21 -16.81 14.73 11.74
CA ARG A 21 -16.89 15.29 10.38
C ARG A 21 -18.24 14.96 9.75
N PRO A 22 -19.06 15.97 9.42
CA PRO A 22 -20.23 15.79 8.56
C PRO A 22 -19.80 15.16 7.25
N THR A 23 -20.42 14.04 6.90
CA THR A 23 -20.05 13.20 5.77
C THR A 23 -21.28 12.91 4.92
N LEU A 24 -21.16 13.19 3.62
CA LEU A 24 -22.19 12.88 2.65
C LEU A 24 -21.91 11.50 2.03
N VAL A 25 -22.85 10.57 2.17
CA VAL A 25 -22.79 9.25 1.53
C VAL A 25 -23.60 9.28 0.25
N ILE A 26 -22.94 8.99 -0.88
CA ILE A 26 -23.56 8.96 -2.21
C ILE A 26 -23.94 7.51 -2.55
N THR A 27 -25.17 7.30 -3.01
CA THR A 27 -25.73 5.98 -3.31
C THR A 27 -26.22 5.86 -4.76
N ASP A 28 -26.45 6.99 -5.43
CA ASP A 28 -26.85 7.06 -6.84
C ASP A 28 -25.64 6.95 -7.79
N LEU A 29 -25.75 6.08 -8.80
CA LEU A 29 -24.67 5.79 -9.73
C LEU A 29 -24.28 7.00 -10.60
N ASP A 30 -25.24 7.83 -11.00
CA ASP A 30 -24.96 8.99 -11.85
C ASP A 30 -24.23 10.07 -11.04
N LEU A 31 -24.59 10.25 -9.77
CA LEU A 31 -23.84 11.10 -8.84
C LEU A 31 -22.43 10.56 -8.59
N ILE A 32 -22.27 9.25 -8.38
CA ILE A 32 -20.94 8.63 -8.22
C ILE A 32 -20.07 8.88 -9.46
N LYS A 33 -20.61 8.66 -10.67
CA LYS A 33 -19.89 8.95 -11.93
C LYS A 33 -19.58 10.43 -12.06
N ASN A 34 -20.48 11.31 -11.64
CA ASN A 34 -20.23 12.75 -11.66
C ASN A 34 -19.03 13.12 -10.78
N ILE A 35 -18.98 12.60 -9.55
CA ILE A 35 -17.91 12.88 -8.57
C ILE A 35 -16.58 12.23 -8.95
N LEU A 36 -16.59 10.92 -9.27
CA LEU A 36 -15.36 10.15 -9.46
C LEU A 36 -14.79 10.22 -10.88
N ILE A 37 -15.56 10.69 -11.87
CA ILE A 37 -15.15 10.74 -13.28
C ILE A 37 -15.26 12.16 -13.81
N LYS A 38 -16.48 12.69 -13.98
CA LYS A 38 -16.71 13.96 -14.69
C LYS A 38 -16.04 15.15 -13.99
N ASN A 39 -16.20 15.23 -12.68
CA ASN A 39 -15.76 16.34 -11.85
C ASN A 39 -14.71 15.92 -10.82
N PHE A 40 -13.93 14.87 -11.10
CA PHE A 40 -12.89 14.38 -10.19
C PHE A 40 -11.86 15.46 -9.80
N HIS A 41 -11.58 16.40 -10.71
CA HIS A 41 -10.70 17.55 -10.45
C HIS A 41 -11.20 18.48 -9.33
N ILE A 42 -12.44 18.34 -8.87
CA ILE A 42 -13.00 19.06 -7.71
C ILE A 42 -12.94 18.18 -6.45
N PHE A 43 -13.00 16.85 -6.61
CA PHE A 43 -13.20 15.88 -5.52
C PHE A 43 -11.99 14.96 -5.25
N TYR A 44 -10.78 15.33 -5.66
CA TYR A 44 -9.59 14.48 -5.45
C TYR A 44 -9.00 14.55 -4.03
N GLY A 45 -9.54 15.41 -3.15
CA GLY A 45 -9.12 15.50 -1.75
C GLY A 45 -9.55 14.26 -0.96
N ARG A 46 -8.61 13.61 -0.28
CA ARG A 46 -8.80 12.41 0.54
C ARG A 46 -8.95 12.74 2.02
N GLY A 47 -8.62 13.96 2.43
CA GLY A 47 -8.93 14.48 3.76
C GLY A 47 -8.01 13.98 4.87
N ASN A 48 -6.91 13.34 4.48
CA ASN A 48 -5.84 12.89 5.37
C ASN A 48 -4.73 13.95 5.41
N ARG A 49 -4.23 14.24 6.61
CA ARG A 49 -3.06 15.10 6.80
C ARG A 49 -1.90 14.24 7.26
N VAL A 50 -0.82 14.26 6.51
CA VAL A 50 0.39 13.50 6.81
C VAL A 50 1.51 14.48 7.12
N ASN A 51 2.26 14.21 8.18
CA ASN A 51 3.52 14.89 8.45
C ASN A 51 4.67 13.97 8.06
N GLU A 52 5.22 14.19 6.87
CA GLU A 52 6.22 13.30 6.25
C GLU A 52 7.55 13.32 6.97
N ASN A 53 7.84 14.40 7.72
CA ASN A 53 9.04 14.50 8.54
C ASN A 53 8.99 13.56 9.76
N ILE A 54 7.80 13.14 10.17
CA ILE A 54 7.58 12.20 11.29
C ILE A 54 7.28 10.80 10.74
N ASP A 55 6.34 10.71 9.79
CA ASP A 55 5.88 9.45 9.19
C ASP A 55 6.05 9.50 7.66
N PRO A 56 7.27 9.27 7.14
CA PRO A 56 7.56 9.35 5.71
C PRO A 56 6.74 8.37 4.87
N LEU A 57 6.49 7.14 5.35
CA LEU A 57 5.62 6.19 4.66
C LEU A 57 4.16 6.65 4.58
N GLY A 58 3.74 7.58 5.44
CA GLY A 58 2.41 8.16 5.38
C GLY A 58 2.16 8.93 4.08
N ALA A 59 3.22 9.41 3.42
CA ALA A 59 3.18 10.23 2.20
C ALA A 59 2.98 9.42 0.91
N HIS A 60 2.12 8.41 0.94
CA HIS A 60 1.85 7.53 -0.19
C HIS A 60 0.63 7.98 -1.02
N LEU A 61 0.45 7.40 -2.21
CA LEU A 61 -0.64 7.71 -3.16
C LEU A 61 -2.06 7.67 -2.59
N PHE A 62 -2.32 6.86 -1.56
CA PHE A 62 -3.65 6.80 -0.93
C PHE A 62 -3.93 7.91 0.08
N ASN A 63 -2.90 8.67 0.52
CA ASN A 63 -3.03 9.71 1.53
C ASN A 63 -2.70 11.11 1.01
N LEU A 64 -1.80 11.20 0.02
CA LEU A 64 -1.50 12.48 -0.61
C LEU A 64 -2.72 13.02 -1.36
N ASP A 65 -2.83 14.35 -1.35
CA ASP A 65 -3.86 15.14 -2.01
C ASP A 65 -3.23 16.19 -2.93
N GLY A 66 -4.06 16.78 -3.82
CA GLY A 66 -3.66 17.93 -4.63
C GLY A 66 -2.58 17.64 -5.67
N ASP A 67 -1.80 18.67 -5.97
CA ASP A 67 -0.77 18.61 -7.00
C ASP A 67 0.30 17.56 -6.69
N ARG A 68 0.63 17.37 -5.40
CA ARG A 68 1.59 16.34 -4.99
C ARG A 68 1.11 14.94 -5.32
N TRP A 69 -0.16 14.64 -5.05
CA TRP A 69 -0.77 13.38 -5.46
C TRP A 69 -0.75 13.22 -6.98
N LYS A 70 -1.12 14.28 -7.71
CA LYS A 70 -1.15 14.27 -9.18
C LYS A 70 0.23 13.98 -9.76
N ILE A 71 1.26 14.68 -9.27
CA ILE A 71 2.66 14.47 -9.68
C ILE A 71 3.10 13.04 -9.39
N LEU A 72 2.90 12.55 -8.15
CA LEU A 72 3.31 11.20 -7.78
C LEU A 72 2.57 10.14 -8.61
N ARG A 73 1.27 10.31 -8.84
CA ARG A 73 0.47 9.39 -9.66
C ARG A 73 0.95 9.36 -11.11
N THR A 74 1.20 10.52 -11.71
CA THR A 74 1.73 10.59 -13.07
C THR A 74 3.07 9.87 -13.19
N LYS A 75 3.96 10.04 -12.19
CA LYS A 75 5.26 9.37 -12.16
C LYS A 75 5.16 7.85 -11.98
N LEU A 76 4.22 7.37 -11.19
CA LEU A 76 4.05 5.93 -10.92
C LEU A 76 3.17 5.19 -11.93
N THR A 77 2.36 5.89 -12.74
CA THR A 77 1.48 5.24 -13.73
C THR A 77 2.25 4.37 -14.74
N PRO A 78 3.41 4.79 -15.28
CA PRO A 78 4.19 4.00 -16.25
C PRO A 78 4.67 2.63 -15.74
N VAL A 79 4.80 2.47 -14.42
CA VAL A 79 5.15 1.19 -13.76
C VAL A 79 4.15 0.09 -14.12
N PHE A 80 2.88 0.44 -14.26
CA PHE A 80 1.79 -0.52 -14.46
C PHE A 80 1.37 -0.64 -15.93
N THR A 81 2.26 -0.34 -16.87
CA THR A 81 2.03 -0.58 -18.30
C THR A 81 2.02 -2.08 -18.59
N SER A 82 1.32 -2.50 -19.65
CA SER A 82 1.25 -3.92 -20.04
C SER A 82 2.63 -4.54 -20.26
N GLY A 83 3.61 -3.77 -20.76
CA GLY A 83 4.99 -4.24 -20.93
C GLY A 83 5.68 -4.54 -19.59
N LYS A 84 5.66 -3.59 -18.66
CA LYS A 84 6.27 -3.78 -17.32
C LYS A 84 5.52 -4.85 -16.51
N LEU A 85 4.19 -4.93 -16.62
CA LEU A 85 3.38 -6.00 -16.03
C LEU A 85 3.72 -7.38 -16.59
N LYS A 86 4.02 -7.49 -17.89
CA LYS A 86 4.44 -8.75 -18.50
C LYS A 86 5.77 -9.24 -17.92
N HIS A 87 6.73 -8.35 -17.66
CA HIS A 87 7.98 -8.73 -17.00
C HIS A 87 7.75 -9.20 -15.55
N MET A 88 6.94 -8.48 -14.78
CA MET A 88 6.59 -8.90 -13.42
C MET A 88 5.79 -10.21 -13.40
N PHE A 89 5.06 -10.55 -14.48
CA PHE A 89 4.29 -11.78 -14.56
C PHE A 89 5.17 -13.04 -14.45
N GLU A 90 6.38 -13.00 -15.01
CA GLU A 90 7.34 -14.12 -14.88
C GLU A 90 7.72 -14.35 -13.42
N LEU A 91 8.03 -13.27 -12.67
CA LEU A 91 8.28 -13.33 -11.23
C LEU A 91 7.07 -13.84 -10.42
N MET A 92 5.85 -13.49 -10.85
CA MET A 92 4.61 -14.00 -10.24
C MET A 92 4.44 -15.50 -10.47
N LEU A 93 4.82 -16.02 -11.65
CA LEU A 93 4.75 -17.45 -11.95
C LEU A 93 5.72 -18.25 -11.07
N GLU A 94 6.94 -17.76 -10.87
CA GLU A 94 7.91 -18.39 -9.96
C GLU A 94 7.35 -18.50 -8.52
N CYS A 95 6.73 -17.42 -8.03
CA CYS A 95 6.06 -17.44 -6.72
C CYS A 95 4.88 -18.43 -6.70
N ALA A 96 4.17 -18.59 -7.82
CA ALA A 96 3.04 -19.49 -7.93
C ALA A 96 3.49 -20.96 -7.92
N ASP A 97 4.60 -21.29 -8.58
CA ASP A 97 5.21 -22.62 -8.55
C ASP A 97 5.65 -23.00 -7.13
N HIS A 98 6.26 -22.06 -6.39
CA HIS A 98 6.60 -22.25 -4.98
C HIS A 98 5.35 -22.50 -4.12
N TYR A 99 4.29 -21.73 -4.37
CA TYR A 99 3.02 -21.89 -3.66
C TYR A 99 2.36 -23.24 -3.95
N GLU A 100 2.31 -23.67 -5.20
CA GLU A 100 1.78 -24.97 -5.59
C GLU A 100 2.54 -26.11 -4.89
N ASN A 101 3.87 -26.05 -4.90
CA ASN A 101 4.72 -27.03 -4.25
C ASN A 101 4.50 -27.09 -2.73
N TYR A 102 4.31 -25.93 -2.08
CA TYR A 102 3.95 -25.87 -0.67
C TYR A 102 2.61 -26.55 -0.39
N ILE A 103 1.57 -26.21 -1.15
CA ILE A 103 0.24 -26.81 -0.97
C ILE A 103 0.28 -28.32 -1.20
N LYS A 104 0.99 -28.80 -2.23
CA LYS A 104 1.17 -30.24 -2.47
C LYS A 104 1.77 -30.94 -1.26
N LYS A 105 2.85 -30.40 -0.68
CA LYS A 105 3.51 -30.98 0.50
C LYS A 105 2.58 -31.03 1.72
N GLU A 106 1.82 -29.97 1.99
CA GLU A 106 0.88 -29.94 3.11
C GLU A 106 -0.26 -30.97 2.93
N VAL A 107 -0.77 -31.10 1.70
CA VAL A 107 -1.79 -32.11 1.36
C VAL A 107 -1.25 -33.53 1.51
N GLU A 108 -0.05 -33.81 0.99
CA GLU A 108 0.62 -35.11 1.11
C GLU A 108 0.90 -35.48 2.56
N ALA A 109 1.23 -34.50 3.41
CA ALA A 109 1.40 -34.69 4.85
C ALA A 109 0.08 -34.89 5.61
N GLY A 110 -1.08 -34.65 4.98
CA GLY A 110 -2.39 -34.72 5.61
C GLY A 110 -2.69 -33.55 6.54
N ASN A 111 -1.99 -32.42 6.37
CA ASN A 111 -2.15 -31.23 7.22
C ASN A 111 -3.39 -30.42 6.83
N VAL A 112 -3.99 -29.75 7.82
CA VAL A 112 -5.03 -28.75 7.57
C VAL A 112 -4.38 -27.44 7.15
N ILE A 113 -4.70 -26.99 5.94
CA ILE A 113 -4.17 -25.73 5.39
C ILE A 113 -5.09 -24.57 5.79
N GLU A 114 -4.55 -23.60 6.51
CA GLU A 114 -5.21 -22.32 6.73
C GLU A 114 -5.03 -21.44 5.48
N PHE A 115 -6.06 -21.41 4.63
CA PHE A 115 -5.97 -20.82 3.29
C PHE A 115 -5.68 -19.32 3.31
N ARG A 116 -6.11 -18.58 4.35
CA ARG A 116 -5.83 -17.14 4.45
C ARG A 116 -4.34 -16.88 4.68
N GLU A 117 -3.69 -17.63 5.56
CA GLU A 117 -2.26 -17.50 5.82
C GLU A 117 -1.45 -17.99 4.63
N ALA A 118 -1.83 -19.11 4.02
CA ALA A 118 -1.21 -19.61 2.79
C ALA A 118 -1.27 -18.54 1.67
N SER A 119 -2.44 -17.94 1.45
CA SER A 119 -2.62 -16.86 0.47
C SER A 119 -1.84 -15.59 0.86
N ALA A 120 -1.76 -15.27 2.16
CA ALA A 120 -0.99 -14.13 2.65
C ALA A 120 0.51 -14.32 2.41
N LYS A 121 1.06 -15.52 2.64
CA LYS A 121 2.45 -15.87 2.31
C LYS A 121 2.73 -15.71 0.81
N PHE A 122 1.87 -16.27 -0.04
CA PHE A 122 1.99 -16.13 -1.49
C PHE A 122 1.99 -14.67 -1.95
N THR A 123 1.01 -13.88 -1.52
CA THR A 123 0.94 -12.45 -1.89
C THR A 123 2.10 -11.63 -1.33
N THR A 124 2.65 -12.05 -0.18
CA THR A 124 3.86 -11.46 0.40
C THR A 124 5.08 -11.72 -0.48
N ASP A 125 5.27 -12.95 -0.96
CA ASP A 125 6.37 -13.31 -1.86
C ASP A 125 6.25 -12.61 -3.22
N VAL A 126 5.04 -12.54 -3.79
CA VAL A 126 4.78 -11.81 -5.03
C VAL A 126 5.17 -10.34 -4.90
N ILE A 127 4.75 -9.67 -3.83
CA ILE A 127 5.11 -8.26 -3.61
C ILE A 127 6.60 -8.11 -3.26
N GLY A 128 7.18 -9.01 -2.48
CA GLY A 128 8.61 -9.02 -2.18
C GLY A 128 9.45 -9.07 -3.46
N SER A 129 9.11 -9.97 -4.37
CA SER A 129 9.80 -10.14 -5.65
C SER A 129 9.52 -8.97 -6.61
N CYS A 130 8.25 -8.67 -6.89
CA CYS A 130 7.88 -7.68 -7.91
C CYS A 130 8.08 -6.21 -7.48
N ALA A 131 7.88 -5.89 -6.20
CA ALA A 131 7.90 -4.51 -5.71
C ALA A 131 9.21 -4.14 -5.00
N PHE A 132 9.85 -5.10 -4.33
CA PHE A 132 11.10 -4.87 -3.59
C PHE A 132 12.31 -5.53 -4.26
N GLY A 133 12.08 -6.44 -5.21
CA GLY A 133 13.16 -7.11 -5.92
C GLY A 133 13.94 -8.10 -5.07
N LEU A 134 13.28 -8.66 -4.06
CA LEU A 134 13.87 -9.50 -3.02
C LEU A 134 13.14 -10.84 -2.95
N GLU A 135 13.91 -11.92 -2.82
CA GLU A 135 13.37 -13.26 -2.58
C GLU A 135 13.11 -13.45 -1.09
N MET A 136 11.85 -13.28 -0.70
CA MET A 136 11.43 -13.27 0.71
C MET A 136 11.20 -14.67 1.28
N ASN A 137 10.98 -15.66 0.41
CA ASN A 137 10.71 -17.06 0.74
C ASN A 137 9.72 -17.23 1.90
N ALA A 138 8.71 -16.35 2.00
CA ALA A 138 7.71 -16.33 3.05
C ALA A 138 6.80 -17.57 3.01
N ILE A 139 6.71 -18.25 1.86
CA ILE A 139 6.04 -19.55 1.74
C ILE A 139 6.81 -20.63 2.52
N SER A 140 8.14 -20.64 2.42
CA SER A 140 9.01 -21.67 3.01
C SER A 140 9.46 -21.35 4.44
N ASN A 141 9.47 -20.07 4.82
CA ASN A 141 9.95 -19.60 6.11
C ASN A 141 8.85 -18.85 6.87
N ASP A 142 8.31 -19.49 7.90
CA ASP A 142 7.31 -18.90 8.81
C ASP A 142 7.82 -17.68 9.58
N ASP A 143 9.14 -17.57 9.75
CA ASP A 143 9.81 -16.45 10.43
C ASP A 143 10.32 -15.38 9.46
N SER A 144 9.82 -15.34 8.22
CA SER A 144 10.17 -14.28 7.27
C SER A 144 9.92 -12.90 7.89
N GLU A 145 10.98 -12.11 8.06
CA GLU A 145 10.90 -10.78 8.68
C GLU A 145 9.93 -9.88 7.93
N PHE A 146 9.91 -9.98 6.60
CA PHE A 146 9.00 -9.24 5.74
C PHE A 146 7.54 -9.64 5.99
N ARG A 147 7.23 -10.92 6.19
CA ARG A 147 5.88 -11.38 6.56
C ARG A 147 5.50 -10.86 7.94
N ARG A 148 6.42 -10.91 8.91
CA ARG A 148 6.21 -10.42 10.29
C ARG A 148 5.90 -8.93 10.30
N VAL A 149 6.75 -8.10 9.71
CA VAL A 149 6.55 -6.64 9.63
C VAL A 149 5.35 -6.29 8.76
N GLY A 150 5.16 -6.99 7.64
CA GLY A 150 3.98 -6.83 6.78
C GLY A 150 2.67 -7.13 7.50
N ARG A 151 2.64 -8.10 8.41
CA ARG A 151 1.47 -8.37 9.26
C ARG A 151 1.16 -7.20 10.20
N LYS A 152 2.19 -6.57 10.80
CA LYS A 152 2.02 -5.38 11.67
C LYS A 152 1.33 -4.21 10.96
N VAL A 153 1.47 -4.08 9.64
CA VAL A 153 0.78 -3.05 8.84
C VAL A 153 -0.74 -3.20 8.91
N PHE A 154 -1.23 -4.44 8.97
CA PHE A 154 -2.66 -4.77 9.02
C PHE A 154 -3.18 -5.01 10.43
N GLU A 155 -2.30 -5.16 11.42
CA GLU A 155 -2.69 -5.37 12.81
C GLU A 155 -3.29 -4.11 13.43
N PHE A 156 -4.47 -4.29 14.02
CA PHE A 156 -5.19 -3.20 14.65
C PHE A 156 -4.85 -3.14 16.14
N SER A 157 -3.76 -2.47 16.48
CA SER A 157 -3.46 -2.16 17.89
C SER A 157 -4.36 -1.03 18.39
N ARG A 158 -4.97 -1.21 19.57
CA ARG A 158 -5.77 -0.15 20.24
C ARG A 158 -4.96 1.14 20.42
N PHE A 159 -3.66 1.00 20.65
CA PHE A 159 -2.75 2.13 20.80
C PHE A 159 -2.54 2.86 19.46
N THR A 160 -2.25 2.13 18.37
CA THR A 160 -2.13 2.71 17.02
C THR A 160 -3.43 3.35 16.57
N PHE A 161 -4.58 2.74 16.86
CA PHE A 161 -5.88 3.34 16.60
C PHE A 161 -6.08 4.66 17.35
N MET A 162 -5.72 4.71 18.63
CA MET A 162 -5.84 5.93 19.44
C MET A 162 -4.95 7.04 18.88
N LYS A 163 -3.70 6.74 18.48
CA LYS A 163 -2.82 7.73 17.83
C LYS A 163 -3.43 8.25 16.52
N ARG A 164 -3.95 7.36 15.68
CA ARG A 164 -4.61 7.75 14.41
C ARG A 164 -5.83 8.62 14.66
N LEU A 165 -6.63 8.30 15.68
CA LEU A 165 -7.77 9.11 16.09
C LEU A 165 -7.33 10.51 16.54
N LEU A 166 -6.29 10.61 17.37
CA LEU A 166 -5.68 11.89 17.74
C LEU A 166 -5.16 12.66 16.52
N GLY A 167 -4.59 11.98 15.53
CA GLY A 167 -4.16 12.60 14.27
C GLY A 167 -5.32 13.22 13.47
N ILE A 168 -6.48 12.57 13.48
CA ILE A 168 -7.69 13.06 12.79
C ILE A 168 -8.32 14.24 13.52
N LEU A 169 -8.40 14.17 14.86
CA LEU A 169 -9.09 15.14 15.70
C LEU A 169 -8.21 16.35 16.07
N MET A 170 -6.94 16.11 16.37
CA MET A 170 -5.99 17.08 16.90
C MET A 170 -4.63 17.03 16.18
N PRO A 171 -4.59 17.25 14.85
CA PRO A 171 -3.35 17.14 14.07
C PRO A 171 -2.23 18.07 14.54
N LYS A 172 -2.58 19.27 15.05
CA LYS A 172 -1.60 20.21 15.62
C LYS A 172 -0.90 19.65 16.85
N LEU A 173 -1.63 18.93 17.71
CA LEU A 173 -1.08 18.31 18.91
C LEU A 173 -0.14 17.15 18.56
N VAL A 174 -0.56 16.29 17.63
CA VAL A 174 0.28 15.19 17.12
C VAL A 174 1.58 15.72 16.53
N ASN A 175 1.52 16.79 15.75
CA ASN A 175 2.70 17.42 15.18
C ASN A 175 3.58 18.09 16.24
N ALA A 176 3.00 18.77 17.23
CA ALA A 176 3.76 19.42 18.31
C ALA A 176 4.49 18.39 19.19
N LEU A 177 3.85 17.27 19.48
CA LEU A 177 4.41 16.16 20.27
C LEU A 177 5.26 15.19 19.43
N LYS A 178 5.37 15.41 18.12
CA LYS A 178 6.06 14.55 17.15
C LYS A 178 5.66 13.08 17.26
N LEU A 179 4.38 12.80 17.44
CA LEU A 179 3.89 11.43 17.62
C LEU A 179 3.86 10.67 16.29
N HIS A 180 4.58 9.54 16.23
CA HIS A 180 4.52 8.60 15.11
C HIS A 180 3.17 7.87 15.07
N LEU A 181 2.43 8.07 13.97
CA LEU A 181 1.16 7.41 13.67
C LEU A 181 1.35 6.05 12.99
N ILE A 182 2.51 5.85 12.36
CA ILE A 182 2.98 4.56 11.85
C ILE A 182 3.98 4.00 12.85
N ASP A 183 4.02 2.69 13.02
CA ASP A 183 5.03 2.05 13.87
C ASP A 183 6.43 2.34 13.28
N PRO A 184 7.38 2.90 14.06
CA PRO A 184 8.73 3.17 13.59
C PRO A 184 9.41 1.95 12.97
N GLU A 185 9.17 0.74 13.50
CA GLU A 185 9.72 -0.50 12.94
C GLU A 185 9.27 -0.72 11.49
N ILE A 186 7.99 -0.42 11.19
CA ILE A 186 7.45 -0.51 9.83
C ILE A 186 8.13 0.51 8.91
N ASN A 187 8.28 1.75 9.38
CA ASN A 187 8.97 2.80 8.62
C ASN A 187 10.42 2.40 8.31
N ASP A 188 11.18 2.02 9.33
CA ASP A 188 12.60 1.72 9.22
C ASP A 188 12.83 0.50 8.34
N PHE A 189 12.05 -0.57 8.52
CA PHE A 189 12.14 -1.78 7.70
C PHE A 189 11.92 -1.47 6.22
N PHE A 190 10.76 -0.96 5.82
CA PHE A 190 10.46 -0.79 4.39
C PHE A 190 11.36 0.26 3.72
N ILE A 191 11.71 1.35 4.42
CA ILE A 191 12.61 2.37 3.87
C ILE A 191 14.02 1.81 3.70
N SER A 192 14.54 1.07 4.70
CA SER A 192 15.86 0.47 4.62
C SER A 192 15.92 -0.61 3.54
N SER A 193 14.90 -1.48 3.42
CA SER A 193 14.86 -2.50 2.36
C SER A 193 14.96 -1.89 0.97
N VAL A 194 14.16 -0.86 0.66
CA VAL A 194 14.20 -0.21 -0.65
C VAL A 194 15.54 0.49 -0.89
N LYS A 195 16.06 1.21 0.11
CA LYS A 195 17.37 1.89 -0.01
C LYS A 195 18.51 0.90 -0.24
N GLN A 196 18.53 -0.21 0.51
CA GLN A 196 19.53 -1.26 0.36
C GLN A 196 19.45 -1.90 -1.02
N THR A 197 18.25 -2.23 -1.51
CA THR A 197 18.08 -2.77 -2.87
C THR A 197 18.57 -1.81 -3.93
N ILE A 198 18.22 -0.52 -3.85
CA ILE A 198 18.68 0.49 -4.81
C ILE A 198 20.20 0.60 -4.79
N ASN A 199 20.80 0.77 -3.61
CA ASN A 199 22.25 0.92 -3.46
C ASN A 199 23.02 -0.29 -4.01
N TYR A 200 22.56 -1.50 -3.68
CA TYR A 200 23.14 -2.75 -4.18
C TYR A 200 23.13 -2.82 -5.71
N ARG A 201 22.00 -2.42 -6.33
CA ARG A 201 21.87 -2.47 -7.80
C ARG A 201 22.72 -1.44 -8.51
N GLU A 202 22.85 -0.24 -7.95
CA GLU A 202 23.72 0.79 -8.51
C GLU A 202 25.20 0.40 -8.44
N GLN A 203 25.61 -0.35 -7.41
CA GLN A 203 26.97 -0.85 -7.25
C GLN A 203 27.27 -2.03 -8.18
N GLU A 204 26.37 -3.02 -8.22
CA GLU A 204 26.59 -4.29 -8.92
C GLU A 204 26.04 -4.32 -10.36
N ASN A 205 25.40 -3.24 -10.83
CA ASN A 205 24.75 -3.13 -12.15
C ASN A 205 23.72 -4.25 -12.44
N VAL A 206 22.95 -4.63 -11.42
CA VAL A 206 21.91 -5.68 -11.53
C VAL A 206 20.60 -5.10 -12.05
N VAL A 207 19.96 -5.81 -12.99
CA VAL A 207 18.63 -5.48 -13.54
C VAL A 207 17.72 -6.71 -13.39
N ARG A 208 16.53 -6.53 -12.79
CA ARG A 208 15.52 -7.59 -12.57
C ARG A 208 14.17 -7.32 -13.24
N HIS A 209 14.01 -6.16 -13.88
CA HIS A 209 12.77 -5.70 -14.52
C HIS A 209 11.57 -5.60 -13.57
N ASP A 210 11.82 -5.23 -12.32
CA ASP A 210 10.80 -5.06 -11.28
C ASP A 210 10.47 -3.57 -11.03
N LEU A 211 9.70 -3.30 -9.98
CA LEU A 211 9.34 -1.93 -9.58
C LEU A 211 10.57 -1.06 -9.28
N VAL A 212 11.58 -1.61 -8.60
CA VAL A 212 12.75 -0.85 -8.14
C VAL A 212 13.54 -0.33 -9.33
N ASP A 213 13.71 -1.14 -10.38
CA ASP A 213 14.37 -0.68 -11.62
C ASP A 213 13.63 0.49 -12.25
N THR A 214 12.29 0.41 -12.26
CA THR A 214 11.46 1.50 -12.80
C THR A 214 11.56 2.76 -11.93
N LEU A 215 11.69 2.63 -10.61
CA LEU A 215 11.93 3.77 -9.71
C LEU A 215 13.30 4.42 -9.94
N ILE A 216 14.34 3.60 -10.16
CA ILE A 216 15.70 4.08 -10.51
C ILE A 216 15.66 4.83 -11.85
N GLU A 217 14.97 4.29 -12.87
CA GLU A 217 14.75 4.97 -14.16
C GLU A 217 14.08 6.35 -13.97
N ILE A 218 13.01 6.40 -13.18
CA ILE A 218 12.27 7.65 -12.88
C ILE A 218 13.17 8.67 -12.17
N GLN A 219 14.04 8.23 -11.26
CA GLN A 219 14.98 9.09 -10.56
C GLN A 219 16.05 9.66 -11.50
N LYS A 220 16.62 8.82 -12.37
CA LYS A 220 17.63 9.23 -13.36
C LYS A 220 17.09 10.24 -14.37
N THR A 221 15.84 10.08 -14.82
CA THR A 221 15.20 11.05 -15.73
C THR A 221 14.98 12.40 -15.05
N GLN A 222 14.56 12.42 -13.79
CA GLN A 222 14.36 13.68 -13.05
C GLN A 222 15.67 14.45 -12.82
N ASN A 223 16.78 13.75 -12.55
CA ASN A 223 18.08 14.39 -12.40
C ASN A 223 18.64 14.93 -13.72
N LYS A 224 18.10 14.54 -14.88
CA LYS A 224 18.46 15.09 -16.20
C LYS A 224 17.64 16.32 -16.59
N ASP A 225 16.46 16.48 -15.97
CA ASP A 225 15.55 17.62 -16.20
C ASP A 225 15.82 18.81 -15.23
N LEU A 226 16.90 18.72 -14.43
CA LEU A 226 17.43 19.74 -13.52
C LEU A 226 18.84 20.15 -13.98
#